data_AF-A0A520X9M5-F1
#
_entry.id   AF-A0A520X9M5-F1
#
_cell.length_a   1.000
_cell.length_b   1.000
_cell.length_c   1.000
_cell.angle_alpha   90.00
_cell.angle_beta   90.00
_cell.angle_gamma   90.00
#
_symmetry.space_group_name_H-M   'P 1'
#
loop_
_entity.id
_entity.type
_entity.pdbx_description
1 polymer ?
#
loop_
_entity_poly.entity_id
_entity_poly.type
_entity_poly.pdbx_seq_one_letter_code
_entity_poly.pdbx_strand_id
1 'polypeptide(L)'
;MKFDKYILIFLTNKKKRGELFKFFAKLPLFPLSFLVILFSQIKRGISGAKAKNSGIFTVSFGNINMGGSGKTPFSYNLAEYLYEKGLKPCIITRGYKGRLKKKSI
;
A
#
# COMPACT_ATOMS: atom_id res chain seq x y z
N MET A 1 -47.56 4.47 -10.92
CA MET A 1 -47.46 3.32 -11.84
C MET A 1 -46.19 3.24 -12.69
N LYS A 2 -45.41 4.31 -12.94
CA LYS A 2 -44.08 4.20 -13.60
C LYS A 2 -42.95 3.83 -12.63
N PHE A 3 -43.00 4.34 -11.40
CA PHE A 3 -41.95 4.16 -10.40
C PHE A 3 -41.78 2.69 -9.94
N ASP A 4 -42.90 2.00 -9.74
CA ASP A 4 -42.92 0.59 -9.31
C ASP A 4 -42.25 -0.32 -10.35
N LYS A 5 -42.42 0.00 -11.64
CA LYS A 5 -41.81 -0.72 -12.76
C LYS A 5 -40.29 -0.53 -12.79
N TYR A 6 -39.80 0.67 -12.46
CA TYR A 6 -38.37 0.95 -12.35
C TYR A 6 -37.73 0.21 -11.17
N ILE A 7 -38.40 0.17 -10.01
CA ILE A 7 -37.96 -0.61 -8.86
C ILE A 7 -37.92 -2.10 -9.21
N LEU A 8 -38.95 -2.63 -9.88
CA LEU A 8 -39.01 -4.02 -10.30
C LEU A 8 -37.89 -4.39 -11.30
N ILE A 9 -37.57 -3.51 -12.25
CA ILE A 9 -36.47 -3.66 -13.21
C ILE A 9 -35.11 -3.60 -12.50
N PHE A 10 -34.96 -2.71 -11.52
CA PHE A 10 -33.75 -2.59 -10.72
C PHE A 10 -33.52 -3.82 -9.83
N LEU A 11 -34.57 -4.33 -9.17
CA LEU A 11 -34.53 -5.54 -8.35
C LEU A 11 -34.35 -6.82 -9.18
N THR A 12 -34.95 -6.89 -10.37
CA THR A 12 -34.79 -8.04 -11.28
C THR A 12 -33.36 -8.12 -11.87
N ASN A 13 -32.63 -7.00 -11.94
CA ASN A 13 -31.27 -6.98 -12.45
C ASN A 13 -30.25 -7.53 -11.43
N LYS A 14 -29.91 -8.82 -11.55
CA LYS A 14 -28.93 -9.53 -10.70
C LYS A 14 -27.57 -8.82 -10.60
N LYS A 15 -27.09 -8.20 -11.69
CA LYS A 15 -25.78 -7.51 -11.73
C LYS A 15 -25.78 -6.24 -10.86
N LYS A 16 -26.84 -5.43 -10.95
CA LYS A 16 -27.00 -4.23 -10.11
C LYS A 16 -27.20 -4.58 -8.62
N ARG A 17 -27.95 -5.64 -8.30
CA ARG A 17 -28.07 -6.13 -6.91
C ARG A 17 -26.73 -6.57 -6.32
N GLY A 18 -25.88 -7.25 -7.11
CA GLY A 18 -24.54 -7.66 -6.66
C GLY A 18 -23.61 -6.48 -6.34
N GLU A 19 -23.63 -5.43 -7.17
CA GLU A 19 -22.87 -4.19 -6.91
C GLU A 19 -23.40 -3.43 -5.68
N LEU A 20 -24.73 -3.39 -5.51
CA LEU A 20 -25.36 -2.78 -4.34
C LEU A 20 -24.96 -3.54 -3.04
N PHE A 21 -24.97 -4.87 -3.08
CA PHE A 21 -24.54 -5.69 -1.94
C PHE A 21 -23.07 -5.45 -1.59
N LYS A 22 -22.17 -5.34 -2.59
CA LYS A 22 -20.76 -4.99 -2.36
C LYS A 22 -20.60 -3.60 -1.74
N PHE A 23 -21.45 -2.64 -2.09
CA PHE A 23 -21.44 -1.31 -1.49
C PHE A 23 -21.82 -1.37 0.00
N PHE A 24 -22.92 -2.05 0.34
CA PHE A 24 -23.32 -2.24 1.73
C PHE A 24 -22.31 -3.05 2.54
N ALA A 25 -21.68 -4.06 1.94
CA ALA A 25 -20.61 -4.84 2.58
C ALA A 25 -19.35 -4.01 2.88
N LYS A 26 -19.11 -2.89 2.19
CA LYS A 26 -17.99 -1.97 2.46
C LYS A 26 -18.29 -0.96 3.56
N LEU A 27 -19.55 -0.71 3.87
CA LEU A 27 -19.97 0.25 4.90
C LEU A 27 -19.32 0.01 6.28
N PRO A 28 -19.22 -1.23 6.81
CA PRO A 28 -18.54 -1.47 8.09
C PRO A 28 -17.03 -1.28 8.06
N LEU A 29 -16.38 -1.26 6.88
CA LEU A 29 -14.94 -1.00 6.76
C LEU A 29 -14.60 0.50 6.91
N PHE A 30 -15.60 1.38 6.78
CA PHE A 30 -15.42 2.83 6.91
C PHE A 30 -14.95 3.29 8.30
N PRO A 31 -15.60 2.90 9.42
CA PRO A 31 -15.11 3.26 10.76
C PRO A 31 -13.73 2.66 11.07
N LEU A 32 -13.47 1.45 10.59
CA LEU A 32 -12.14 0.83 10.71
C LEU A 32 -11.07 1.64 9.96
N SER A 33 -11.42 2.19 8.80
CA SER A 33 -10.50 3.05 8.02
C SER A 33 -10.13 4.31 8.80
N PHE A 34 -11.10 4.94 9.49
CA PHE A 34 -10.83 6.11 10.33
C PHE A 34 -9.85 5.80 11.46
N LEU A 35 -10.02 4.67 12.15
CA LEU A 35 -9.10 4.21 13.20
C LEU A 35 -7.68 4.01 12.68
N VAL A 36 -7.54 3.35 11.52
CA VAL A 36 -6.23 3.12 10.89
C VAL A 36 -5.56 4.44 10.50
N ILE A 37 -6.32 5.40 9.96
CA ILE A 37 -5.80 6.72 9.60
C ILE A 37 -5.32 7.45 10.85
N LEU A 38 -6.13 7.50 11.91
CA LEU A 38 -5.76 8.19 13.16
C LEU A 38 -4.48 7.60 13.77
N PHE A 39 -4.42 6.27 13.88
CA PHE A 39 -3.21 5.58 14.36
C PHE A 39 -1.99 5.86 13.47
N SER A 40 -2.18 5.90 12.14
CA SER A 40 -1.13 6.22 11.18
C SER A 40 -0.59 7.64 11.35
N GLN A 41 -1.46 8.62 11.64
CA GLN A 41 -1.04 10.01 11.92
C GLN A 41 -0.21 10.10 13.19
N ILE A 42 -0.68 9.49 14.28
CA ILE A 42 0.04 9.48 15.57
C ILE A 42 1.42 8.84 15.38
N LYS A 43 1.48 7.66 14.74
CA LYS A 43 2.74 6.97 14.48
C LYS A 43 3.69 7.80 13.62
N ARG A 44 3.19 8.48 12.59
CA ARG A 44 4.00 9.38 11.74
C ARG A 44 4.66 10.49 12.57
N GLY A 45 3.92 11.13 13.48
CA GLY A 45 4.46 12.17 14.36
C GLY A 45 5.60 11.64 15.24
N ILE A 46 5.40 10.48 15.89
CA ILE A 46 6.42 9.86 16.75
C ILE A 46 7.65 9.39 15.94
N SER A 47 7.43 8.77 14.79
CA SER A 47 8.53 8.27 13.94
C SER A 47 9.32 9.41 13.30
N GLY A 48 8.68 10.51 12.90
CA GLY A 48 9.36 11.69 12.39
C GLY A 48 10.29 12.31 13.44
N ALA A 49 9.84 12.43 14.69
CA ALA A 49 10.65 12.92 15.79
C ALA A 49 11.85 12.01 16.14
N LYS A 50 11.79 10.72 15.78
CA LYS A 50 12.86 9.73 16.01
C LYS A 50 13.75 9.49 14.78
N ALA A 51 13.58 10.27 13.72
CA ALA A 51 14.37 10.10 12.50
C ALA A 51 15.87 10.28 12.80
N LYS A 52 16.68 9.29 12.40
CA LYS A 52 18.14 9.34 12.52
C LYS A 52 18.75 9.66 11.16
N ASN A 53 19.78 10.50 11.17
CA ASN A 53 20.62 10.69 10.00
C ASN A 53 21.51 9.45 9.83
N SER A 54 21.48 8.83 8.66
CA SER A 54 22.28 7.65 8.31
C SER A 54 23.73 7.99 7.96
N GLY A 55 24.07 9.29 7.84
CA GLY A 55 25.41 9.77 7.46
C GLY A 55 25.74 9.58 5.97
N ILE A 56 24.81 9.02 5.19
CA ILE A 56 24.94 8.77 3.76
C ILE A 56 23.69 9.22 3.01
N PHE A 57 23.84 9.57 1.73
CA PHE A 57 22.71 9.92 0.89
C PHE A 57 21.72 8.74 0.82
N THR A 58 20.49 8.97 1.28
CA THR A 58 19.48 7.93 1.46
C THR A 58 18.20 8.34 0.75
N VAL A 59 17.70 7.46 -0.12
CA VAL A 59 16.44 7.64 -0.85
C VAL A 59 15.47 6.53 -0.46
N SER A 60 14.23 6.89 -0.14
CA SER A 60 13.18 5.93 0.23
C SER A 60 12.14 5.80 -0.89
N PHE A 61 11.89 4.57 -1.34
CA PHE A 61 10.87 4.27 -2.34
C PHE A 61 9.57 3.78 -1.70
N GLY A 62 8.58 4.68 -1.66
CA GLY A 62 7.26 4.49 -1.07
C GLY A 62 6.13 4.33 -2.10
N ASN A 63 4.94 3.93 -1.63
CA ASN A 63 3.67 3.96 -2.36
C ASN A 63 2.59 4.04 -1.29
N ILE A 64 1.50 4.71 -1.64
CA ILE A 64 0.32 4.93 -0.80
C ILE A 64 -0.54 3.66 -0.78
N ASN A 65 -0.58 2.92 -1.89
CA ASN A 65 -1.45 1.76 -2.04
C ASN A 65 -0.73 0.45 -1.71
N MET A 66 -1.50 -0.49 -1.16
CA MET A 66 -1.04 -1.86 -0.92
C MET A 66 -1.15 -2.68 -2.20
N GLY A 67 -0.04 -3.29 -2.65
CA GLY A 67 0.00 -4.11 -3.87
C GLY A 67 1.31 -3.99 -4.64
N GLY A 68 1.33 -4.52 -5.87
CA GLY A 68 2.46 -4.39 -6.80
C GLY A 68 2.50 -2.99 -7.39
N SER A 69 3.47 -2.17 -6.96
CA SER A 69 3.58 -0.76 -7.37
C SER A 69 4.87 -0.45 -8.10
N GLY A 70 5.52 -1.48 -8.66
CA GLY A 70 6.76 -1.33 -9.44
C GLY A 70 8.00 -0.86 -8.66
N LYS A 71 7.92 -0.70 -7.32
CA LYS A 71 9.05 -0.19 -6.52
C LYS A 71 10.30 -1.04 -6.65
N THR A 72 10.15 -2.37 -6.64
CA THR A 72 11.28 -3.30 -6.72
C THR A 72 12.03 -3.17 -8.05
N PRO A 73 11.39 -3.31 -9.23
CA PRO A 73 12.09 -3.10 -10.50
C PRO A 73 12.65 -1.67 -10.63
N PHE A 74 11.93 -0.66 -10.15
CA PHE A 74 12.43 0.71 -10.16
C PHE A 74 13.70 0.89 -9.31
N SER A 75 13.69 0.39 -8.07
CA SER A 75 14.84 0.49 -7.16
C SER A 75 16.07 -0.25 -7.69
N TYR A 76 15.86 -1.36 -8.40
CA TYR A 76 16.93 -2.10 -9.05
C TYR A 76 17.54 -1.31 -10.21
N ASN A 77 16.71 -0.84 -11.15
CA ASN A 77 17.18 -0.05 -12.29
C ASN A 77 17.91 1.23 -11.86
N LEU A 78 17.44 1.88 -10.80
CA LEU A 78 18.13 3.06 -10.27
C LEU A 78 19.48 2.69 -9.64
N ALA A 79 19.56 1.59 -8.90
CA ALA A 79 20.83 1.14 -8.33
C ALA A 79 21.82 0.75 -9.44
N GLU A 80 21.36 0.06 -10.49
CA GLU A 80 22.18 -0.26 -11.66
C GLU A 80 22.71 1.02 -12.33
N TYR A 81 21.82 1.97 -12.63
CA TYR A 81 22.22 3.27 -13.20
C TYR A 81 23.26 4.01 -12.35
N LEU A 82 23.07 4.04 -11.02
CA LEU A 82 24.03 4.71 -10.12
C LEU A 82 25.37 3.95 -10.07
N TYR A 83 25.32 2.62 -10.12
CA TYR A 83 26.52 1.79 -10.18
C TYR A 83 27.32 2.03 -11.47
N GLU A 84 26.64 2.13 -12.62
CA GLU A 84 27.27 2.49 -13.91
C GLU A 84 27.91 3.88 -13.89
N LYS A 85 27.39 4.80 -13.06
CA LYS A 85 27.99 6.12 -12.82
C LYS A 85 29.18 6.10 -11.84
N GLY A 86 29.63 4.92 -11.41
CA GLY A 86 30.76 4.74 -10.51
C GLY A 86 30.44 4.93 -9.03
N LEU A 87 29.16 5.02 -8.66
CA LEU A 87 28.73 5.06 -7.27
C LEU A 87 28.61 3.64 -6.69
N LYS A 88 28.50 3.57 -5.35
CA LYS A 88 28.34 2.30 -4.61
C LYS A 88 26.95 2.23 -3.95
N PRO A 89 25.86 2.07 -4.74
CA PRO A 89 24.51 2.02 -4.19
C PRO A 89 24.28 0.74 -3.39
N CYS A 90 23.46 0.82 -2.35
CA CYS A 90 23.02 -0.32 -1.56
C CYS A 90 21.49 -0.29 -1.43
N ILE A 91 20.83 -1.40 -1.75
CA ILE A 91 19.37 -1.54 -1.61
C ILE A 91 19.06 -2.22 -0.28
N ILE A 92 18.34 -1.51 0.58
CA ILE A 92 17.83 -2.05 1.85
C ILE A 92 16.37 -2.46 1.65
N THR A 93 16.06 -3.74 1.85
CA THR A 93 14.68 -4.26 1.77
C THR A 93 14.17 -4.67 3.14
N ARG A 94 12.84 -4.74 3.30
CA ARG A 94 12.22 -5.19 4.56
C ARG A 94 12.40 -6.70 4.81
N GLY A 95 12.74 -7.49 3.79
CA GLY A 95 12.79 -8.96 3.90
C GLY A 95 11.43 -9.59 4.22
N TYR A 96 10.33 -9.04 3.70
CA TYR A 96 8.98 -9.53 4.01
C TYR A 96 8.81 -11.00 3.60
N LYS A 97 8.42 -11.85 4.56
CA LYS A 97 8.35 -13.33 4.44
C LYS A 97 9.69 -14.03 4.16
N GLY A 98 10.82 -13.32 4.23
CA GLY A 98 12.14 -13.92 4.10
C GLY A 98 12.46 -14.79 5.32
N ARG A 99 12.90 -16.03 5.09
CA ARG A 99 13.54 -16.82 6.14
C ARG A 99 15.00 -16.41 6.18
N LEU A 100 15.45 -15.89 7.32
CA LEU A 100 16.88 -15.67 7.53
C LEU A 100 17.55 -17.04 7.49
N LYS A 101 18.34 -17.31 6.45
CA LYS A 101 19.28 -18.44 6.51
C LYS A 101 20.27 -18.08 7.61
N LYS A 102 20.20 -18.80 8.74
CA LYS A 102 21.23 -18.75 9.77
C LYS A 102 22.52 -19.12 9.05
N LYS A 103 23.49 -18.21 9.01
CA LYS A 103 24.80 -18.51 8.46
C LYS A 103 25.39 -19.58 9.36
N SER A 104 25.44 -20.82 8.88
CA SER A 104 26.22 -21.89 9.50
C SER A 104 27.67 -21.40 9.45
N ILE A 105 28.19 -21.01 10.61
CA ILE A 105 29.62 -20.78 10.83
C ILE A 105 30.23 -22.16 11.02
#